data_AF-A0A958W3H2-F1
#
_entry.id   AF-A0A958W3H2-F1
#
_cell.length_a   1.000
_cell.length_b   1.000
_cell.length_c   1.000
_cell.angle_alpha   90.00
_cell.angle_beta   90.00
_cell.angle_gamma   90.00
#
_symmetry.space_group_name_H-M   'P 1'
#
loop_
_entity.id
_entity.type
_entity.pdbx_description
1 polymer ?
#
loop_
_entity_poly.entity_id
_entity_poly.type
_entity_poly.pdbx_seq_one_letter_code
_entity_poly.pdbx_strand_id
1 'polypeptide(L)'
;MLRLFYLLLFKILGWKTRGEFPTDLKKYVIAVAPHTSNWDFLVGVAGRRILKIQGKAKFLGKSSLFKPPFGWIFRLLGGYPVDRSKSQDMVEQV
;
A
#
# COMPACT_ATOMS: atom_id res chain seq x y z
N MET A 1 9.26 2.38 16.31
CA MET A 1 8.97 3.83 16.35
C MET A 1 7.84 4.25 15.40
N LEU A 2 7.94 4.18 14.07
CA LEU A 2 6.87 4.66 13.15
C LEU A 2 5.47 4.05 13.36
N ARG A 3 5.34 2.79 13.78
CA ARG A 3 4.03 2.15 13.98
C ARG A 3 3.21 2.83 15.09
N LEU A 4 3.86 3.22 16.17
CA LEU A 4 3.19 3.88 17.30
C LEU A 4 2.66 5.25 16.87
N PHE A 5 3.44 5.98 16.06
CA PHE A 5 3.04 7.24 15.45
C PHE A 5 1.76 7.09 14.61
N TYR A 6 1.73 6.13 13.68
CA TYR A 6 0.54 5.90 12.85
C TYR A 6 -0.68 5.46 13.67
N LEU A 7 -0.50 4.63 14.70
CA LEU A 7 -1.58 4.24 15.60
C LEU A 7 -2.15 5.44 16.37
N LEU A 8 -1.28 6.33 16.87
CA LEU A 8 -1.71 7.54 17.58
C LEU A 8 -2.46 8.48 16.63
N LEU A 9 -1.93 8.70 15.43
CA LEU A 9 -2.56 9.54 14.40
C LEU A 9 -3.94 9.00 14.00
N PHE A 10 -4.05 7.70 13.72
CA PHE A 10 -5.31 7.06 13.37
C PHE A 10 -6.31 7.16 14.52
N LYS A 11 -5.86 6.98 15.77
CA LYS A 11 -6.71 7.15 16.95
C LYS A 11 -7.23 8.58 17.10
N ILE A 12 -6.39 9.59 16.89
CA ILE A 12 -6.78 11.01 16.93
C ILE A 12 -7.76 11.35 15.81
N LEU A 13 -7.54 10.81 14.61
CA LEU A 13 -8.42 11.00 13.45
C LEU A 13 -9.70 10.13 13.51
N GLY A 14 -9.90 9.34 14.57
CA GLY A 14 -11.09 8.50 14.76
C GLY A 14 -11.11 7.20 13.95
N TRP A 15 -10.01 6.84 13.28
CA TRP A 15 -9.89 5.63 12.48
C TRP A 15 -9.76 4.39 13.36
N LYS A 16 -10.50 3.34 13.01
CA LYS A 16 -10.44 2.02 13.66
C LYS A 16 -10.17 0.94 12.61
N THR A 17 -9.25 0.05 12.90
CA THR A 17 -9.06 -1.17 12.11
C THR A 17 -9.97 -2.27 12.67
N ARG A 18 -10.68 -2.98 11.81
CA ARG A 18 -11.49 -4.15 12.17
C ARG A 18 -11.05 -5.35 11.34
N GLY A 19 -11.01 -6.52 11.97
CA GLY A 19 -10.58 -7.77 11.34
C GLY A 19 -9.06 -7.96 11.37
N GLU A 20 -8.64 -9.15 10.93
CA GLU A 20 -7.25 -9.55 10.81
C GLU A 20 -6.97 -10.02 9.38
N PHE A 21 -5.71 -9.94 8.96
CA PHE A 21 -5.31 -10.52 7.68
C PHE A 21 -5.21 -12.04 7.80
N PRO A 22 -5.67 -12.80 6.79
CA PRO A 22 -5.55 -14.25 6.78
C PRO A 22 -4.07 -14.65 6.82
N THR A 23 -3.73 -15.50 7.79
CA THR A 23 -2.36 -16.00 8.02
C THR A 23 -2.08 -17.32 7.31
N ASP A 24 -3.13 -18.02 6.92
CA ASP A 24 -3.15 -19.31 6.22
C ASP A 24 -2.99 -19.17 4.69
N LEU A 25 -3.40 -18.03 4.13
CA LEU A 25 -3.26 -17.75 2.70
C LEU A 25 -1.81 -17.40 2.34
N LYS A 26 -1.23 -18.19 1.44
CA LYS A 26 0.15 -17.99 0.94
C LYS A 26 0.28 -16.85 -0.07
N LYS A 27 -0.76 -16.57 -0.85
CA LYS A 27 -0.79 -15.51 -1.87
C LYS A 27 -2.20 -14.96 -2.01
N TYR A 28 -2.36 -13.64 -1.99
CA TYR A 28 -3.64 -12.96 -2.19
C TYR A 28 -3.42 -11.49 -2.58
N VAL A 29 -4.47 -10.88 -3.14
CA VAL A 29 -4.50 -9.47 -3.52
C VAL A 29 -5.26 -8.67 -2.46
N ILE A 30 -4.73 -7.50 -2.10
CA ILE A 30 -5.36 -6.58 -1.16
C ILE A 30 -5.81 -5.35 -1.94
N ALA A 31 -7.11 -5.07 -1.94
CA ALA A 31 -7.65 -3.84 -2.50
C ALA A 31 -7.78 -2.77 -1.41
N VAL A 32 -7.32 -1.55 -1.70
CA VAL A 32 -7.61 -0.36 -0.89
C VAL A 32 -8.74 0.37 -1.59
N ALA A 33 -9.93 0.43 -0.98
CA ALA A 33 -11.10 1.05 -1.58
C ALA A 33 -11.99 1.67 -0.48
N PRO A 34 -12.80 2.69 -0.81
CA PRO A 34 -12.87 3.41 -2.10
C PRO A 34 -11.66 4.32 -2.35
N HIS A 35 -11.43 4.69 -3.61
CA HIS A 35 -10.44 5.72 -3.97
C HIS A 35 -11.14 7.06 -4.22
N THR A 36 -11.06 7.95 -3.25
CA THR A 36 -11.59 9.31 -3.26
C THR A 36 -10.53 10.34 -3.64
N SER A 37 -9.26 10.14 -3.27
CA SER A 37 -8.17 11.07 -3.55
C SER A 37 -6.79 10.42 -3.38
N ASN A 38 -5.72 11.14 -3.71
CA ASN A 38 -4.35 10.67 -3.49
C ASN A 38 -4.03 10.41 -2.00
N TRP A 39 -4.80 10.96 -1.05
CA TRP A 39 -4.64 10.69 0.37
C TRP A 39 -4.91 9.22 0.73
N ASP A 40 -5.71 8.51 -0.05
CA ASP A 40 -5.99 7.08 0.18
C ASP A 40 -4.72 6.24 0.11
N PHE A 41 -3.71 6.66 -0.67
CA PHE A 41 -2.42 6.01 -0.71
C PHE A 41 -1.69 6.08 0.63
N LEU A 42 -1.67 7.26 1.27
CA LEU A 42 -1.02 7.45 2.57
C LEU A 42 -1.74 6.67 3.66
N VAL A 43 -3.07 6.66 3.63
CA VAL A 43 -3.90 5.82 4.51
C VAL A 43 -3.56 4.34 4.32
N GLY A 44 -3.47 3.86 3.07
CA GLY A 44 -3.11 2.48 2.77
C GLY A 44 -1.69 2.12 3.25
N VAL A 45 -0.70 3.00 3.08
CA VAL A 45 0.66 2.82 3.59
C VAL A 45 0.68 2.74 5.13
N ALA A 46 -0.04 3.64 5.80
CA ALA A 46 -0.17 3.64 7.26
C ALA A 46 -0.89 2.37 7.75
N GLY A 47 -1.98 1.98 7.09
CA GLY A 47 -2.73 0.76 7.36
C GLY A 47 -1.86 -0.49 7.26
N ARG A 48 -1.05 -0.62 6.21
CA ARG A 48 -0.08 -1.72 6.06
C ARG A 48 0.88 -1.82 7.25
N ARG A 49 1.34 -0.67 7.77
CA ARG A 49 2.24 -0.60 8.94
C ARG A 49 1.52 -0.96 10.25
N ILE A 50 0.29 -0.48 10.43
CA ILE A 50 -0.56 -0.74 11.60
C ILE A 50 -0.88 -2.24 11.71
N LEU A 51 -1.31 -2.81 10.58
CA LEU A 51 -1.70 -4.21 10.40
C LEU A 51 -0.50 -5.16 10.25
N LYS A 52 0.74 -4.64 10.37
CA LYS A 52 2.00 -5.40 10.33
C LYS A 52 2.25 -6.17 9.02
N ILE A 53 1.68 -5.73 7.89
CA ILE A 53 1.84 -6.37 6.59
C ILE A 53 2.82 -5.64 5.65
N GLN A 54 3.44 -4.54 6.08
CA GLN A 54 4.29 -3.71 5.21
C GLN A 54 5.46 -4.42 4.52
N GLY A 55 5.96 -5.53 5.09
CA GLY A 55 7.06 -6.32 4.50
C GLY A 55 6.59 -7.37 3.49
N LYS A 56 5.31 -7.74 3.53
CA LYS A 56 4.70 -8.78 2.69
C LYS A 56 3.84 -8.17 1.58
N ALA A 57 3.16 -7.05 1.87
CA ALA A 57 2.26 -6.38 0.95
C ALA A 57 3.00 -5.30 0.12
N LYS A 58 3.33 -5.67 -1.12
CA LYS A 58 3.75 -4.73 -2.17
C LYS A 58 2.54 -4.05 -2.79
N PHE A 59 2.75 -2.94 -3.50
CA PHE A 59 1.67 -2.25 -4.21
C PHE A 59 2.05 -1.98 -5.66
N LEU A 60 1.06 -2.00 -6.54
CA LEU A 60 1.21 -1.61 -7.94
C LEU A 60 0.91 -0.11 -8.08
N GLY A 61 1.74 0.63 -8.82
CA GLY A 61 1.53 2.06 -9.04
C GLY A 61 1.88 2.48 -10.45
N LYS A 62 1.29 3.57 -10.95
CA LYS A 62 1.59 4.10 -12.29
C LYS A 62 3.09 4.33 -12.44
N SER A 63 3.69 3.84 -13.53
CA SER A 63 5.14 3.97 -13.81
C SER A 63 5.67 5.40 -13.70
N SER A 64 4.86 6.42 -14.01
CA SER A 64 5.25 7.83 -13.89
C SER A 64 5.55 8.27 -12.45
N LEU A 65 4.97 7.63 -11.44
CA LEU A 65 5.27 7.93 -10.02
C LEU A 65 6.69 7.55 -9.63
N PHE A 66 7.31 6.63 -10.38
CA PHE A 66 8.63 6.08 -10.10
C PHE A 66 9.76 6.83 -10.81
N LYS A 67 9.44 7.93 -11.50
CA LYS A 67 10.41 8.82 -12.16
C LYS A 67 11.05 9.78 -11.14
N PRO A 68 12.28 10.25 -11.38
CA PRO A 68 12.92 11.25 -10.53
C PRO A 68 12.11 12.56 -10.47
N PRO A 69 12.23 13.35 -9.39
CA PRO A 69 13.17 13.19 -8.28
C PRO A 69 12.66 12.30 -7.12
N PHE A 70 11.35 12.01 -7.05
CA PHE A 70 10.74 11.34 -5.90
C PHE A 70 10.45 9.85 -6.09
N GLY A 71 10.76 9.28 -7.26
CA GLY A 71 10.45 7.89 -7.56
C GLY A 71 11.04 6.86 -6.59
N TRP A 72 12.17 7.17 -5.95
CA TRP A 72 12.79 6.31 -4.94
C TRP A 72 11.91 6.12 -3.70
N ILE A 73 11.08 7.11 -3.34
CA ILE A 73 10.15 7.02 -2.19
C ILE A 73 9.15 5.89 -2.44
N PHE A 74 8.56 5.83 -3.63
CA PHE A 74 7.58 4.79 -3.97
C PHE A 74 8.22 3.40 -3.98
N ARG A 75 9.48 3.27 -4.42
CA ARG A 75 10.23 2.00 -4.36
C ARG A 75 10.47 1.56 -2.91
N LEU A 76 10.92 2.47 -2.05
CA LEU A 76 11.13 2.18 -0.62
C LEU A 76 9.85 1.74 0.10
N LEU A 77 8.70 2.29 -0.29
CA LEU A 77 7.40 1.90 0.24
C LEU A 77 6.87 0.55 -0.29
N GLY A 78 7.66 -0.14 -1.12
CA GLY A 78 7.33 -1.44 -1.70
C GLY A 78 6.49 -1.36 -2.98
N GLY A 79 6.61 -0.27 -3.73
CA GLY A 79 5.90 -0.05 -4.98
C GLY A 79 6.56 -0.71 -6.18
N TYR A 80 5.74 -1.27 -7.07
CA TYR A 80 6.14 -1.79 -8.37
C TYR A 80 5.52 -0.93 -9.48
N PRO A 81 6.32 -0.43 -10.43
CA PRO A 81 5.83 0.40 -11.52
C PRO A 81 5.05 -0.43 -12.54
N VAL A 82 3.84 0.01 -12.86
CA VAL A 82 3.00 -0.59 -13.90
C VAL A 82 2.85 0.39 -15.05
N ASP A 83 3.18 -0.08 -16.26
CA ASP A 83 2.87 0.63 -17.49
C ASP A 83 1.46 0.26 -17.95
N ARG A 84 0.55 1.23 -17.86
CA ARG A 84 -0.86 1.09 -18.22
C ARG A 84 -1.15 1.40 -19.69
N SER A 85 -0.12 1.71 -20.50
CA SER A 85 -0.28 1.93 -21.94
C SER A 85 -0.53 0.63 -22.73
N LYS A 86 -0.27 -0.52 -22.09
CA LYS A 86 -0.48 -1.86 -22.64
C LYS A 86 -1.25 -2.70 -21.64
N SER A 87 -2.15 -3.56 -22.12
CA SER A 87 -2.73 -4.61 -21.28
C SER A 87 -1.66 -5.66 -21.03
N GLN A 88 -1.40 -5.99 -19.76
CA GLN A 88 -0.37 -6.93 -19.35
C GLN A 88 -0.97 -7.86 -18.30
N ASP A 89 -0.63 -9.15 -18.32
CA ASP A 89 -1.01 -10.11 -17.29
C ASP A 89 -0.20 -9.86 -16.01
N MET A 90 -0.64 -8.87 -15.24
CA MET A 90 0.05 -8.39 -14.05
C MET A 90 0.02 -9.41 -12.90
N VAL A 91 -0.96 -10.32 -12.86
CA VAL A 91 -1.15 -11.26 -11.73
C VAL A 91 -0.06 -12.33 -11.68
N GLU A 92 0.52 -12.71 -12.82
CA GLU A 92 1.63 -13.66 -12.90
C GLU A 92 2.97 -13.05 -12.48
N GLN A 93 3.10 -11.72 -12.58
CA GLN A 93 4.37 -11.01 -12.42
C GLN A 93 4.66 -10.56 -10.98
N VAL A 94 3.70 -10.72 -10.05
CA VAL A 94 3.82 -10.35 -8.62
C VAL A 94 3.55 -11.52 -7.69
#